data_AF-A0A821E3E9-F1
#
_entry.id   AF-A0A821E3E9-F1
#
_cell.length_a   1.000
_cell.length_b   1.000
_cell.length_c   1.000
_cell.angle_alpha   90.00
_cell.angle_beta   90.00
_cell.angle_gamma   90.00
#
_symmetry.space_group_name_H-M   'P 1'
#
loop_
_entity.id
_entity.type
_entity.pdbx_description
1 polymer ?
#
loop_
_entity_poly.entity_id
_entity_poly.type
_entity_poly.pdbx_seq_one_letter_code
_entity_poly.pdbx_strand_id
1 'polypeptide(L)'
;DETIDHDYYIENCLKPVVKEIRKQRKSNGTTGIKLLRDNASPHRHSDVINCLTEEGINIIPHPPYSPDLAPWDYWLNDYIKQNLTDQPD
;
A
#
# COMPACT_ATOMS: atom_id res chain seq x y z
N ASP A 1 15.32 13.69 6.82
CA ASP A 1 14.81 12.33 6.61
C ASP A 1 13.60 12.09 7.49
N GLU A 2 12.42 12.15 6.89
CA GLU A 2 11.18 11.75 7.58
C GLU A 2 10.98 10.25 7.35
N THR A 3 10.72 9.51 8.42
CA THR A 3 10.39 8.08 8.36
C THR A 3 8.88 7.93 8.46
N ILE A 4 8.29 7.10 7.60
CA ILE A 4 6.87 6.78 7.68
C ILE A 4 6.66 5.88 8.90
N ASP A 5 5.95 6.38 9.91
CA ASP A 5 5.40 5.58 11.01
C ASP A 5 3.99 5.08 10.67
N HIS A 6 3.37 4.36 11.62
CA HIS A 6 2.06 3.76 11.40
C HIS A 6 0.94 4.81 11.33
N ASP A 7 1.03 5.89 12.12
CA ASP A 7 0.05 6.98 12.12
C ASP A 7 0.07 7.70 10.77
N TYR A 8 1.27 8.06 10.30
CA TYR A 8 1.43 8.66 8.98
C TYR A 8 0.89 7.75 7.88
N TYR A 9 1.19 6.44 7.94
CA TYR A 9 0.71 5.48 6.95
C TYR A 9 -0.82 5.41 6.92
N ILE A 10 -1.48 5.44 8.08
CA ILE A 10 -2.96 5.46 8.16
C ILE A 10 -3.51 6.75 7.57
N GLU A 11 -3.05 7.90 8.07
CA GLU A 11 -3.64 9.20 7.77
C GLU A 11 -3.36 9.67 6.34
N ASN A 12 -2.13 9.47 5.86
CA ASN A 12 -1.66 10.04 4.61
C ASN A 12 -1.61 9.04 3.46
N CYS A 13 -1.63 7.73 3.73
CA CYS A 13 -1.63 6.71 2.67
C CYS A 13 -2.98 5.97 2.60
N LEU A 14 -3.40 5.29 3.67
CA LEU A 14 -4.56 4.41 3.62
C LEU A 14 -5.89 5.16 3.47
N LYS A 15 -6.17 6.16 4.32
CA LYS A 15 -7.43 6.91 4.24
C LYS A 15 -7.66 7.59 2.88
N PRO A 16 -6.66 8.26 2.26
CA PRO A 16 -6.82 8.81 0.92
C PRO A 16 -7.08 7.73 -0.15
N VAL A 17 -6.36 6.61 -0.10
CA VAL A 17 -6.54 5.49 -1.03
C VAL A 17 -7.94 4.91 -0.92
N VAL A 18 -8.45 4.67 0.29
CA VAL A 18 -9.81 4.18 0.52
C VAL A 18 -10.86 5.15 -0.02
N LYS A 19 -10.69 6.46 0.23
CA LYS A 19 -11.57 7.50 -0.30
C LYS A 19 -11.62 7.44 -1.83
N GLU A 20 -10.49 7.25 -2.48
CA GLU A 20 -10.39 7.19 -3.94
C GLU A 20 -10.98 5.89 -4.49
N ILE A 21 -10.73 4.74 -3.85
CA ILE A 21 -11.35 3.45 -4.14
C ILE A 21 -12.88 3.57 -4.15
N ARG A 22 -13.46 4.20 -3.13
CA ARG A 22 -14.93 4.39 -3.04
C ARG A 22 -15.49 5.23 -4.18
N LYS A 23 -14.75 6.22 -4.68
CA LYS A 23 -15.16 7.00 -5.86
C LYS A 23 -15.09 6.18 -7.14
N GLN A 24 -14.04 5.40 -7.32
CA GLN A 24 -13.80 4.59 -8.53
C GLN A 24 -14.71 3.37 -8.58
N ARG A 25 -14.98 2.73 -7.44
CA ARG A 25 -15.83 1.54 -7.29
C ARG A 25 -17.17 1.91 -6.64
N LYS A 26 -17.99 2.71 -7.33
CA LYS A 26 -19.25 3.27 -6.77
C LYS A 26 -20.22 2.22 -6.21
N SER A 27 -20.29 1.03 -6.81
CA SER A 27 -21.20 -0.04 -6.38
C SER A 27 -20.65 -0.89 -5.24
N ASN A 28 -19.36 -1.22 -5.29
CA ASN A 28 -18.76 -2.23 -4.42
C ASN A 28 -17.78 -1.64 -3.38
N GLY A 29 -17.47 -0.35 -3.44
CA GLY A 29 -16.52 0.31 -2.55
C GLY A 29 -15.24 -0.52 -2.32
N THR A 30 -14.93 -0.74 -1.05
CA THR A 30 -13.82 -1.59 -0.58
C THR A 30 -14.16 -3.08 -0.51
N THR A 31 -15.43 -3.47 -0.72
CA THR A 31 -15.86 -4.86 -0.64
C THR A 31 -15.09 -5.75 -1.61
N GLY A 32 -14.56 -6.85 -1.06
CA GLY A 32 -13.81 -7.86 -1.81
C GLY A 32 -12.38 -7.46 -2.17
N ILE A 33 -11.89 -6.30 -1.73
CA ILE A 33 -10.50 -5.90 -1.95
C ILE A 33 -9.58 -6.78 -1.11
N LYS A 34 -8.51 -7.24 -1.77
CA LYS A 34 -7.40 -7.95 -1.16
C LYS A 34 -6.12 -7.12 -1.35
N LEU A 35 -5.53 -6.66 -0.26
CA LEU A 35 -4.34 -5.83 -0.27
C LEU A 35 -3.09 -6.70 -0.15
N LEU A 36 -2.23 -6.64 -1.16
CA LEU A 36 -0.87 -7.13 -1.07
C LEU A 36 0.04 -5.99 -0.62
N ARG A 37 0.90 -6.27 0.37
CA ARG A 37 1.88 -5.33 0.92
C ARG A 37 3.08 -6.10 1.45
N ASP A 38 4.19 -5.41 1.64
CA ASP A 38 5.36 -5.96 2.31
C ASP A 38 5.19 -6.02 3.86
N ASN A 39 6.18 -6.58 4.53
CA ASN A 39 6.19 -6.78 5.98
C ASN A 39 6.89 -5.66 6.76
N ALA A 40 6.95 -4.44 6.22
CA ALA A 40 7.56 -3.30 6.91
C ALA A 40 6.92 -3.06 8.29
N SER A 41 7.74 -2.58 9.25
CA SER A 41 7.31 -2.38 10.65
C SER A 41 6.03 -1.54 10.79
N PRO A 42 5.90 -0.37 10.12
CA PRO A 42 4.68 0.44 10.21
C PRO A 42 3.44 -0.31 9.72
N HIS A 43 3.57 -1.11 8.65
CA HIS A 43 2.46 -1.83 8.06
C HIS A 43 1.93 -2.90 9.02
N ARG A 44 2.81 -3.56 9.78
CA ARG A 44 2.44 -4.64 10.71
C ARG A 44 1.83 -4.16 12.03
N HIS A 45 1.80 -2.84 12.28
CA HIS A 45 1.22 -2.28 13.50
C HIS A 45 -0.27 -2.62 13.63
N SER A 46 -0.74 -2.88 14.85
CA SER A 46 -2.15 -3.27 15.12
C SER A 46 -3.15 -2.27 14.58
N ASP A 47 -2.85 -0.97 14.69
CA ASP A 47 -3.77 0.09 14.28
C ASP A 47 -3.95 0.13 12.77
N VAL A 48 -2.90 -0.23 12.02
CA VAL A 48 -2.99 -0.39 10.57
C VAL A 48 -3.87 -1.58 10.21
N ILE A 49 -3.72 -2.71 10.93
CA ILE A 49 -4.57 -3.89 10.71
C ILE A 49 -6.03 -3.57 11.04
N ASN A 50 -6.28 -2.87 12.14
CA ASN A 50 -7.60 -2.47 12.58
C ASN A 50 -8.25 -1.53 11.55
N CYS A 51 -7.53 -0.49 11.11
CA CYS A 51 -7.98 0.43 10.07
C CYS A 51 -8.38 -0.31 8.78
N LEU A 52 -7.54 -1.22 8.29
CA LEU A 52 -7.85 -2.00 7.08
C LEU A 52 -9.06 -2.93 7.28
N THR A 53 -9.21 -3.50 8.48
CA THR A 53 -10.33 -4.39 8.84
C THR A 53 -11.64 -3.63 8.92
N GLU A 54 -11.65 -2.45 9.55
CA GLU A 54 -12.80 -1.53 9.59
C GLU A 54 -13.23 -1.10 8.20
N GLU A 55 -12.26 -0.91 7.29
CA GLU A 55 -12.52 -0.59 5.89
C GLU A 55 -12.92 -1.82 5.04
N GLY A 56 -12.98 -3.02 5.62
CA GLY A 56 -13.37 -4.25 4.94
C GLY A 56 -12.34 -4.76 3.92
N ILE A 57 -11.08 -4.34 4.06
CA ILE A 57 -9.96 -4.72 3.19
C ILE A 57 -9.22 -5.91 3.79
N ASN A 58 -9.14 -7.00 3.03
CA ASN A 58 -8.44 -8.21 3.47
C ASN A 58 -6.96 -8.13 3.12
N ILE A 59 -6.08 -8.39 4.08
CA ILE A 59 -4.63 -8.42 3.84
C ILE A 59 -4.25 -9.80 3.30
N ILE A 60 -3.49 -9.84 2.20
CA ILE A 60 -2.91 -11.07 1.66
C ILE A 60 -1.59 -11.34 2.40
N PRO A 61 -1.37 -12.56 2.93
CA PRO A 61 -0.07 -12.94 3.50
C PRO A 61 1.05 -12.80 2.46
N HIS A 62 2.12 -12.10 2.82
CA HIS A 62 3.31 -11.96 1.98
C HIS A 62 4.53 -12.53 2.72
N PRO A 63 5.32 -13.43 2.12
CA PRO A 63 6.51 -13.99 2.75
C PRO A 63 7.62 -12.93 2.92
N PRO A 64 8.49 -13.05 3.95
CA PRO A 64 9.65 -12.19 4.09
C PRO A 64 10.60 -12.29 2.89
N TYR A 65 11.25 -11.18 2.53
CA TYR A 65 12.30 -11.12 1.51
C TYR A 65 11.90 -11.70 0.15
N SER A 66 10.66 -11.48 -0.28
CA SER A 66 10.13 -12.04 -1.54
C SER A 66 9.75 -10.95 -2.55
N PRO A 67 10.72 -10.14 -3.02
CA PRO A 67 10.46 -9.07 -3.99
C PRO A 67 9.97 -9.64 -5.34
N ASP A 68 10.30 -10.89 -5.66
CA ASP A 68 9.80 -11.61 -6.83
C ASP A 68 8.28 -11.85 -6.81
N LEU A 69 7.67 -11.80 -5.63
CA LEU A 69 6.23 -11.93 -5.43
C LEU A 69 5.50 -10.59 -5.31
N ALA A 70 6.23 -9.48 -5.38
CA ALA A 70 5.72 -8.13 -5.22
C ALA A 70 5.72 -7.39 -6.57
N PRO A 71 4.55 -7.13 -7.20
CA PRO A 71 4.47 -6.47 -8.50
C PRO A 71 5.15 -5.10 -8.56
N TRP A 72 5.23 -4.40 -7.42
CA TRP A 72 5.93 -3.13 -7.37
C TRP A 72 7.45 -3.31 -7.47
N ASP A 73 8.01 -4.36 -6.88
CA ASP A 73 9.45 -4.61 -6.85
C ASP A 73 9.98 -5.21 -8.15
N TYR A 74 9.34 -6.25 -8.70
CA TYR A 74 9.85 -6.92 -9.90
C TYR A 74 9.51 -6.23 -11.22
N TRP A 75 8.57 -5.27 -11.23
CA TRP A 75 8.10 -4.63 -12.47
C TRP A 75 7.94 -3.12 -12.36
N LEU A 76 7.09 -2.63 -11.46
CA LEU A 76 6.73 -1.21 -11.45
C LEU A 76 7.92 -0.30 -11.19
N ASN A 77 8.75 -0.64 -10.20
CA ASN A 77 9.91 0.17 -9.82
C ASN A 77 10.92 0.26 -10.96
N ASP A 78 11.16 -0.85 -11.67
CA ASP A 78 12.07 -0.86 -12.82
C ASP A 78 11.49 -0.09 -14.01
N TYR A 79 10.18 -0.19 -14.25
CA TYR A 79 9.51 0.64 -15.25
C TYR A 79 9.63 2.13 -14.90
N ILE A 80 9.40 2.51 -13.64
CA ILE A 80 9.55 3.90 -13.19
C ILE A 80 10.99 4.38 -13.38
N LYS A 81 12.01 3.61 -12.96
CA LYS A 81 13.41 3.98 -13.14
C LYS A 81 13.80 4.23 -14.60
N GLN A 82 13.28 3.43 -15.53
CA GLN A 82 13.54 3.60 -16.96
C GLN A 82 12.93 4.89 -17.53
N ASN A 83 11.89 5.42 -16.89
CA ASN A 83 11.16 6.60 -17.35
C ASN A 83 11.40 7.84 -16.46
N LEU A 84 12.10 7.68 -15.34
CA LEU A 84 12.60 8.79 -14.56
C LEU A 84 13.75 9.42 -15.34
N THR A 85 13.55 10.65 -15.81
CA THR A 85 14.64 11.47 -16.34
C THR A 85 15.53 11.89 -15.17
N ASP A 86 16.84 11.89 -15.39
CA ASP A 86 17.80 12.45 -14.44
C ASP A 86 17.33 13.87 -14.05
N GLN A 87 17.03 14.06 -12.77
CA GLN A 87 16.80 15.39 -12.25
C GLN A 87 18.18 16.02 -12.04
N PRO A 88 18.44 17.25 -12.52
CA PRO A 88 19.65 17.95 -12.15
C PRO A 88 19.66 18.16 -10.63
N ASP A 89 20.80 17.88 -10.02
CA ASP A 89 21.06 18.11 -8.58
C ASP A 89 20.78 19.56 -8.14
#